data_AF-S3ZJ68-F1
#
_entry.id   AF-S3ZJ68-F1
#
_cell.length_a   1.000
_cell.length_b   1.000
_cell.length_c   1.000
_cell.angle_alpha   90.00
_cell.angle_beta   90.00
_cell.angle_gamma   90.00
#
_symmetry.space_group_name_H-M   'P 1'
#
loop_
_entity.id
_entity.type
_entity.pdbx_description
1 polymer ?
#
loop_
_entity_poly.entity_id
_entity_poly.type
_entity_poly.pdbx_seq_one_letter_code
_entity_poly.pdbx_strand_id
1 'polypeptide(L)'
;MDQANPFETPRTFALHRAEYLVAFAASTAAIIVNFGDIRWPVWIALFLYIDVIGYLPGAIAFKRSGGRPISKVYYVLYNVMHSLITQGAVVALWCLTIGPEWALLAIPWHLSGDRGLFGNFMKSFALPYEPVAQKGYLRLLDDLRLAHPKPVAHTFDPEPVGHIPPAPPAGHTSHTDRAERADDARPVSPAAR
;
A
#
# COMPACT_ATOMS: atom_id res chain seq x y z
N MET A 1 -0.18 -2.14 0.43
CA MET A 1 -1.35 -1.83 1.25
C MET A 1 -1.97 -0.63 0.62
N ASP A 2 -3.27 -0.75 0.43
CA ASP A 2 -4.10 0.23 -0.27
C ASP A 2 -5.39 0.37 0.55
N GLN A 3 -6.23 1.30 0.16
CA GLN A 3 -7.50 1.58 0.84
C GLN A 3 -8.49 0.40 0.80
N ALA A 4 -8.33 -0.57 -0.10
CA ALA A 4 -9.17 -1.77 -0.13
C ALA A 4 -8.62 -2.86 0.80
N ASN A 5 -7.31 -2.90 1.01
CA ASN A 5 -6.59 -3.92 1.80
C ASN A 5 -5.48 -3.28 2.63
N PRO A 6 -5.83 -2.54 3.70
CA PRO A 6 -4.86 -1.86 4.51
C PRO A 6 -4.11 -2.80 5.46
N PHE A 7 -4.57 -4.04 5.69
CA PHE A 7 -4.11 -5.02 6.70
C PHE A 7 -3.93 -4.52 8.14
N GLU A 8 -4.21 -3.24 8.37
CA GLU A 8 -4.58 -2.64 9.62
C GLU A 8 -6.09 -2.79 9.85
N THR A 9 -6.51 -2.71 11.11
CA THR A 9 -7.94 -2.58 11.42
C THR A 9 -8.48 -1.25 10.87
N PRO A 10 -9.79 -1.13 10.57
CA PRO A 10 -10.35 0.10 10.02
C PRO A 10 -10.04 1.35 10.86
N ARG A 11 -10.02 1.22 12.19
CA ARG A 11 -9.71 2.34 13.10
C ARG A 11 -8.24 2.72 13.09
N THR A 12 -7.33 1.75 13.15
CA THR A 12 -5.89 2.04 13.11
C THR A 12 -5.50 2.61 11.74
N PHE A 13 -6.11 2.11 10.66
CA PHE A 13 -5.91 2.66 9.32
C PHE A 13 -6.39 4.10 9.21
N ALA A 14 -7.56 4.42 9.76
CA ALA A 14 -8.06 5.80 9.77
C ALA A 14 -7.12 6.74 10.56
N LEU A 15 -6.57 6.28 11.68
CA LEU A 15 -5.61 7.05 12.47
C LEU A 15 -4.30 7.26 11.72
N HIS A 16 -3.76 6.21 11.10
CA HIS A 16 -2.54 6.29 10.30
C HIS A 16 -2.71 7.26 9.12
N ARG A 17 -3.87 7.25 8.45
CA ARG A 17 -4.20 8.26 7.43
C ARG A 17 -4.28 9.67 7.99
N ALA A 18 -4.80 9.84 9.21
CA ALA A 18 -4.90 11.15 9.84
C ALA A 18 -3.52 11.81 10.07
N GLU A 19 -2.49 11.03 10.39
CA GLU A 19 -1.11 11.54 10.49
C GLU A 19 -0.65 12.18 9.18
N TYR A 20 -0.90 11.52 8.05
CA TYR A 20 -0.59 12.07 6.73
C TYR A 20 -1.51 13.24 6.37
N LEU A 21 -2.78 13.26 6.79
CA LEU A 21 -3.64 14.44 6.59
C LEU A 21 -3.11 15.68 7.30
N VAL A 22 -2.52 15.53 8.49
CA VAL A 22 -1.86 16.65 9.19
C VAL A 22 -0.66 17.15 8.38
N ALA A 23 0.20 16.25 7.90
CA ALA A 23 1.34 16.63 7.06
C ALA A 23 0.91 17.29 5.73
N PHE A 24 -0.18 16.80 5.13
CA PHE A 24 -0.80 17.38 3.94
C PHE A 24 -1.33 18.79 4.21
N ALA A 25 -2.05 19.00 5.32
CA ALA A 25 -2.57 20.29 5.72
C ALA A 25 -1.45 21.29 6.00
N ALA A 26 -0.41 20.88 6.72
CA ALA A 26 0.77 21.70 6.99
C ALA A 26 1.50 22.11 5.69
N SER A 27 1.71 21.15 4.78
CA SER A 27 2.32 21.43 3.48
C SER A 27 1.46 22.38 2.64
N THR A 28 0.13 22.21 2.67
CA THR A 28 -0.81 23.10 1.98
C THR A 28 -0.74 24.52 2.54
N ALA A 29 -0.74 24.68 3.86
CA ALA A 29 -0.59 25.98 4.49
C ALA A 29 0.74 26.65 4.11
N ALA A 30 1.85 25.90 4.12
CA ALA A 30 3.15 26.41 3.70
C ALA A 30 3.17 26.82 2.22
N ILE A 31 2.50 26.07 1.34
CA ILE A 31 2.34 26.44 -0.09
C ILE A 31 1.55 27.74 -0.23
N ILE A 32 0.46 27.91 0.53
CA ILE A 32 -0.38 29.13 0.47
C ILE A 32 0.41 30.35 0.96
N VAL A 33 1.12 30.22 2.08
CA VAL A 33 1.90 31.33 2.67
C VAL A 33 3.03 31.77 1.74
N ASN A 34 3.66 30.83 1.02
CA ASN A 34 4.81 31.09 0.16
C ASN A 34 4.45 31.05 -1.34
N PHE A 35 3.18 31.23 -1.69
CA PHE A 35 2.66 30.97 -3.05
C PHE A 35 3.42 31.72 -4.15
N GLY A 36 3.81 32.97 -3.88
CA GLY A 36 4.56 33.81 -4.82
C GLY A 36 6.02 33.43 -4.99
N ASP A 37 6.61 32.76 -3.99
CA ASP A 37 8.02 32.38 -3.98
C ASP A 37 8.25 30.96 -4.52
N ILE A 38 7.17 30.24 -4.83
CA ILE A 38 7.24 28.90 -5.41
C ILE A 38 7.62 29.00 -6.89
N ARG A 39 8.70 28.32 -7.25
CA ARG A 39 9.03 28.01 -8.65
C ARG A 39 8.05 26.97 -9.19
N TRP A 40 6.87 27.42 -9.61
CA TRP A 40 5.77 26.56 -10.06
C TRP A 40 6.15 25.51 -11.10
N PRO A 41 6.95 25.79 -12.15
CA PRO A 41 7.37 24.75 -13.08
C PRO A 41 8.12 23.59 -12.41
N VAL A 42 8.95 23.89 -11.41
CA VAL A 42 9.69 22.89 -10.62
C VAL A 42 8.74 22.14 -9.71
N TRP A 43 7.86 22.85 -9.01
CA TRP A 43 6.86 22.24 -8.12
C TRP A 43 5.99 21.24 -8.90
N ILE A 44 5.50 21.63 -10.08
CA ILE A 44 4.68 20.76 -10.94
C ILE A 44 5.49 19.56 -11.42
N ALA A 45 6.76 19.75 -11.83
CA ALA A 45 7.62 18.63 -12.23
C ALA A 45 7.87 17.65 -11.07
N LEU A 46 8.16 18.15 -9.87
CA LEU A 46 8.36 17.36 -8.66
C LEU A 46 7.09 16.68 -8.16
N PHE A 47 5.92 17.24 -8.44
CA PHE A 47 4.65 16.58 -8.21
C PHE A 47 4.45 15.43 -9.21
N LEU A 48 4.54 15.72 -10.51
CA LEU A 48 4.21 14.74 -11.55
C LEU A 48 5.20 13.57 -11.65
N TYR A 49 6.50 13.78 -11.42
CA TYR A 49 7.49 12.73 -11.69
C TYR A 49 7.31 11.48 -10.80
N ILE A 50 6.76 11.65 -9.59
CA ILE A 50 6.47 10.55 -8.66
C ILE A 50 5.51 9.55 -9.32
N ASP A 51 4.42 10.04 -9.91
CA ASP A 51 3.40 9.20 -10.52
C ASP A 51 3.75 8.79 -11.94
N VAL A 52 4.34 9.69 -12.73
CA VAL A 52 4.72 9.41 -14.12
C VAL A 52 5.72 8.25 -14.18
N ILE A 53 6.65 8.17 -13.22
CA ILE A 53 7.62 7.08 -13.13
C ILE A 53 7.07 5.92 -12.29
N GLY A 54 6.42 6.21 -11.17
CA GLY A 54 6.05 5.20 -10.17
C GLY A 54 4.74 4.47 -10.46
N TYR A 55 3.68 5.21 -10.78
CA TYR A 55 2.31 4.69 -10.81
C TYR A 55 1.80 4.42 -12.23
N LEU A 56 1.91 5.43 -13.11
CA LEU A 56 1.28 5.41 -14.43
C LEU A 56 1.70 4.21 -15.30
N PRO A 57 2.99 3.80 -15.34
CA PRO A 57 3.40 2.65 -16.15
C PRO A 57 2.72 1.35 -15.70
N GLY A 58 2.59 1.14 -14.38
CA GLY A 58 1.96 -0.03 -13.81
C GLY A 58 0.44 -0.03 -13.99
N ALA A 59 -0.21 1.11 -13.80
CA ALA A 59 -1.65 1.27 -14.00
C ALA A 59 -2.04 0.98 -15.46
N ILE A 60 -1.27 1.50 -16.41
CA ILE A 60 -1.45 1.20 -17.84
C ILE A 60 -1.25 -0.29 -18.11
N ALA A 61 -0.17 -0.89 -17.60
CA ALA A 61 0.11 -2.31 -17.79
C ALA A 61 -1.01 -3.20 -17.22
N PHE A 62 -1.52 -2.87 -16.03
CA PHE A 62 -2.60 -3.62 -15.38
C PHE A 62 -3.94 -3.48 -16.12
N LYS A 63 -4.27 -2.27 -16.57
CA LYS A 63 -5.46 -2.06 -17.39
C LYS A 63 -5.38 -2.85 -18.69
N ARG A 64 -4.21 -2.87 -19.35
CA ARG A 64 -3.98 -3.65 -20.57
C ARG A 64 -3.95 -5.15 -20.34
N SER A 65 -3.58 -5.61 -19.15
CA SER A 65 -3.58 -7.03 -18.81
C SER A 65 -4.99 -7.55 -18.54
N GLY A 66 -5.98 -6.67 -18.30
CA GLY A 66 -7.34 -7.05 -17.94
C GLY A 66 -7.43 -7.63 -16.54
N GLY A 67 -6.70 -7.06 -15.57
CA GLY A 67 -6.68 -7.54 -14.18
C GLY A 67 -5.78 -8.74 -13.92
N ARG A 68 -5.06 -9.22 -14.94
CA ARG A 68 -4.05 -10.29 -14.77
C ARG A 68 -2.77 -9.75 -14.11
N PRO A 69 -1.99 -10.63 -13.44
CA PRO A 69 -0.72 -10.25 -12.85
C PRO A 69 0.21 -9.58 -13.86
N ILE A 70 0.86 -8.49 -13.45
CA ILE A 70 1.84 -7.74 -14.26
C ILE A 70 3.26 -7.92 -13.71
N SER A 71 4.27 -7.46 -14.43
CA SER A 71 5.66 -7.53 -13.94
C SER A 71 5.84 -6.86 -12.57
N LYS A 72 6.57 -7.51 -11.67
CA LYS A 72 6.93 -6.97 -10.34
C LYS A 72 7.75 -5.68 -10.44
N VAL A 73 8.38 -5.39 -11.58
CA VAL A 73 9.09 -4.13 -11.82
C VAL A 73 8.17 -2.92 -11.60
N TYR A 74 6.89 -3.00 -12.00
CA TYR A 74 5.94 -1.89 -11.78
C TYR A 74 5.66 -1.63 -10.29
N TYR A 75 5.70 -2.67 -9.46
CA TYR A 75 5.56 -2.54 -8.00
C TYR A 75 6.82 -1.93 -7.40
N VAL A 76 8.01 -2.31 -7.89
CA VAL A 76 9.27 -1.70 -7.48
C VAL A 76 9.28 -0.22 -7.84
N LEU A 77 8.93 0.14 -9.08
CA LEU A 77 8.85 1.54 -9.51
C LEU A 77 7.91 2.34 -8.61
N TYR A 78 6.70 1.84 -8.37
CA TYR A 78 5.74 2.49 -7.49
C TYR A 78 6.33 2.69 -6.09
N ASN A 79 6.80 1.61 -5.45
CA ASN A 79 7.28 1.64 -4.07
C ASN A 79 8.52 2.52 -3.89
N VAL A 80 9.44 2.52 -4.86
CA VAL A 80 10.63 3.38 -4.84
C VAL A 80 10.22 4.84 -4.97
N MET A 81 9.37 5.19 -5.93
CA MET A 81 8.97 6.58 -6.15
C MET A 81 8.09 7.12 -5.02
N HIS A 82 7.25 6.27 -4.43
CA HIS A 82 6.38 6.64 -3.31
C HIS A 82 7.07 6.50 -1.94
N SER A 83 8.35 6.11 -1.89
CA SER A 83 9.08 5.94 -0.62
C SER A 83 9.47 7.27 -0.02
N LEU A 84 9.14 7.49 1.27
CA LEU A 84 9.64 8.64 2.03
C LEU A 84 11.17 8.66 2.11
N ILE A 85 11.82 7.49 2.08
CA ILE A 85 13.29 7.39 2.09
C ILE A 85 13.85 7.93 0.78
N THR A 86 13.34 7.46 -0.35
CA THR A 86 13.79 7.90 -1.69
C THR A 86 13.52 9.39 -1.86
N GLN A 87 12.31 9.84 -1.52
CA GLN A 87 11.91 11.23 -1.64
C GLN A 87 12.68 12.15 -0.68
N GLY A 88 12.97 11.69 0.54
CA GLY A 88 13.85 12.39 1.47
C GLY A 88 15.27 12.53 0.92
N ALA A 89 15.80 11.50 0.25
CA ALA A 89 17.10 11.58 -0.41
C ALA A 89 17.10 12.57 -1.59
N VAL A 90 16.02 12.63 -2.38
CA VAL A 90 15.86 13.63 -3.46
C VAL A 90 15.85 15.05 -2.88
N VAL A 91 15.04 15.29 -1.85
CA VAL A 91 14.99 16.60 -1.16
C VAL A 91 16.35 16.97 -0.59
N ALA A 92 17.02 16.06 0.12
CA ALA A 92 18.33 16.30 0.70
C ALA A 92 19.37 16.64 -0.37
N LEU A 93 19.43 15.85 -1.46
CA LEU A 93 20.36 16.09 -2.56
C LEU A 93 20.08 17.44 -3.24
N TRP A 94 18.81 17.80 -3.43
CA TRP A 94 18.42 19.09 -3.99
C TRP A 94 18.87 20.25 -3.10
N CYS A 95 18.61 20.17 -1.80
CA CYS A 95 19.05 21.16 -0.83
C CYS A 95 20.58 21.33 -0.82
N LEU A 96 21.34 20.25 -1.03
CA LEU A 96 22.80 20.29 -1.06
C LEU A 96 23.38 20.86 -2.37
N THR A 97 22.69 20.68 -3.50
CA THR A 97 23.23 21.00 -4.83
C THR A 97 22.67 22.27 -5.45
N ILE A 98 21.40 22.56 -5.18
CA ILE A 98 20.65 23.71 -5.73
C ILE A 98 20.30 24.70 -4.61
N GLY A 99 20.10 24.19 -3.40
CA GLY A 99 19.66 24.96 -2.24
C GLY A 99 18.20 24.67 -1.87
N PRO A 100 17.78 25.02 -0.64
CA PRO A 100 16.41 24.84 -0.22
C PRO A 100 15.48 25.80 -0.99
N GLU A 101 14.36 25.30 -1.48
CA GLU A 101 13.33 26.11 -2.13
C GLU A 101 11.92 25.58 -1.84
N TRP A 102 10.93 26.46 -1.91
CA TRP A 102 9.53 26.12 -1.62
C TRP A 102 8.92 25.15 -2.63
N ALA A 103 9.49 25.01 -3.83
CA ALA A 103 9.06 24.01 -4.80
C ALA A 103 9.15 22.57 -4.27
N LEU A 104 10.07 22.30 -3.34
CA LEU A 104 10.24 21.00 -2.71
C LEU A 104 9.02 20.58 -1.87
N LEU A 105 8.13 21.50 -1.50
CA LEU A 105 6.87 21.19 -0.83
C LEU A 105 5.94 20.30 -1.68
N ALA A 106 6.15 20.22 -3.00
CA ALA A 106 5.44 19.29 -3.88
C ALA A 106 5.54 17.85 -3.40
N ILE A 107 6.72 17.44 -2.90
CA ILE A 107 7.01 16.07 -2.49
C ILE A 107 6.22 15.65 -1.23
N PRO A 108 6.34 16.33 -0.08
CA PRO A 108 5.54 15.99 1.10
C PRO A 108 4.04 16.21 0.85
N TRP A 109 3.66 17.18 0.02
CA TRP A 109 2.26 17.39 -0.35
C TRP A 109 1.70 16.19 -1.14
N HIS A 110 2.39 15.72 -2.17
CA HIS A 110 2.01 14.55 -2.97
C HIS A 110 1.88 13.29 -2.12
N LEU A 111 2.96 12.93 -1.41
CA LEU A 111 3.02 11.70 -0.64
C LEU A 111 2.03 11.66 0.52
N SER A 112 1.77 12.81 1.15
CA SER A 112 0.80 12.92 2.23
C SER A 112 -0.63 12.94 1.69
N GLY A 113 -0.85 13.50 0.50
CA GLY A 113 -2.13 13.42 -0.20
C GLY A 113 -2.48 11.97 -0.54
N ASP A 114 -1.53 11.23 -1.12
CA ASP A 114 -1.74 9.83 -1.52
C ASP A 114 -2.11 8.93 -0.33
N ARG A 115 -1.41 9.09 0.80
CA ARG A 115 -1.66 8.31 2.02
C ARG A 115 -2.85 8.82 2.82
N GLY A 116 -2.96 10.13 3.01
CA GLY A 116 -4.01 10.73 3.84
C GLY A 116 -5.37 10.71 3.15
N LEU A 117 -5.45 11.26 1.94
CA LEU A 117 -6.71 11.42 1.21
C LEU A 117 -7.14 10.13 0.51
N PHE A 118 -6.23 9.46 -0.19
CA PHE A 118 -6.56 8.27 -0.98
C PHE A 118 -6.35 6.96 -0.24
N GLY A 119 -5.48 6.92 0.78
CA GLY A 119 -5.19 5.69 1.52
C GLY A 119 -4.27 4.74 0.76
N ASN A 120 -3.52 5.25 -0.22
CA ASN A 120 -2.54 4.49 -0.98
C ASN A 120 -1.21 4.49 -0.23
N PHE A 121 -0.69 3.30 0.05
CA PHE A 121 0.63 3.09 0.64
C PHE A 121 1.46 2.20 -0.29
N MET A 122 2.58 1.67 0.21
CA MET A 122 3.45 0.76 -0.54
C MET A 122 2.66 -0.41 -1.12
N LYS A 123 2.71 -0.64 -2.42
CA LYS A 123 2.05 -1.79 -3.06
C LYS A 123 2.67 -3.10 -2.58
N SER A 124 1.80 -4.04 -2.23
CA SER A 124 2.20 -5.41 -1.88
C SER A 124 2.49 -6.18 -3.16
N PHE A 125 3.62 -6.89 -3.21
CA PHE A 125 3.93 -7.78 -4.34
C PHE A 125 3.00 -8.98 -4.45
N ALA A 126 2.19 -9.26 -3.41
CA ALA A 126 1.26 -10.38 -3.41
C ALA A 126 -0.12 -9.99 -3.97
N LEU A 127 -0.53 -8.74 -3.82
CA LEU A 127 -1.85 -8.27 -4.24
C LEU A 127 -1.87 -7.80 -5.70
N PRO A 128 -3.06 -7.66 -6.32
CA PRO A 128 -3.17 -6.98 -7.61
C PRO A 128 -2.56 -5.58 -7.57
N TYR A 129 -2.13 -5.09 -8.74
CA TYR A 129 -1.53 -3.76 -8.80
C TYR A 129 -2.56 -2.70 -8.45
N GLU A 130 -3.74 -2.72 -9.07
CA GLU A 130 -4.83 -1.83 -8.68
C GLU A 130 -5.60 -2.37 -7.47
N PRO A 131 -6.10 -1.49 -6.57
CA PRO A 131 -6.79 -1.90 -5.35
C PRO A 131 -8.08 -2.66 -5.64
N VAL A 132 -8.14 -3.90 -5.14
CA VAL A 132 -9.33 -4.78 -5.21
C VAL A 132 -9.51 -5.44 -3.85
N ALA A 133 -10.71 -5.40 -3.28
CA ALA A 133 -10.99 -6.01 -1.97
C ALA A 133 -10.65 -7.50 -1.96
N GLN A 134 -9.83 -7.93 -1.01
CA GLN A 134 -9.36 -9.31 -0.91
C GLN A 134 -10.10 -10.07 0.18
N LYS A 135 -10.55 -11.29 -0.15
CA LYS A 135 -11.17 -12.21 0.81
C LYS A 135 -10.29 -12.50 2.02
N GLY A 136 -8.97 -12.44 1.88
CA GLY A 136 -8.02 -12.59 3.00
C GLY A 136 -8.16 -11.50 4.05
N TYR A 137 -8.32 -10.23 3.63
CA TYR A 137 -8.53 -9.12 4.55
C TYR A 137 -9.90 -9.21 5.24
N LEU A 138 -10.95 -9.56 4.51
CA LEU A 138 -12.28 -9.74 5.08
C LEU A 138 -12.31 -10.83 6.17
N ARG A 139 -11.65 -11.97 5.91
CA ARG A 139 -11.50 -13.04 6.91
C ARG A 139 -10.78 -12.57 8.17
N LEU A 140 -9.71 -11.77 8.03
CA LEU A 140 -9.02 -11.17 9.17
C LEU A 140 -9.98 -10.30 10.01
N LEU A 141 -10.86 -9.52 9.37
CA LEU A 141 -11.84 -8.72 10.08
C LEU A 141 -12.89 -9.58 10.80
N ASP A 142 -13.34 -10.67 10.17
CA ASP A 142 -14.26 -11.64 10.78
C ASP A 142 -13.65 -12.28 12.03
N ASP A 143 -12.39 -12.73 11.94
CA ASP A 143 -11.66 -13.35 13.06
C ASP A 143 -11.50 -12.37 14.24
N LEU A 144 -11.32 -11.07 13.94
CA LEU A 144 -11.26 -9.99 14.93
C LEU A 144 -12.64 -9.47 15.35
N ARG A 145 -13.74 -9.99 14.78
CA ARG A 145 -15.12 -9.57 15.03
C ARG A 145 -15.34 -8.08 14.75
N LEU A 146 -14.70 -7.57 13.70
CA LEU A 146 -14.79 -6.17 13.26
C LEU A 146 -15.75 -6.04 12.08
N ALA A 147 -16.45 -4.91 12.02
CA ALA A 147 -17.31 -4.58 10.89
C ALA A 147 -16.50 -4.41 9.60
N HIS A 148 -17.05 -4.89 8.48
CA HIS A 148 -16.40 -4.73 7.18
C HIS A 148 -16.52 -3.28 6.70
N PRO A 149 -15.44 -2.70 6.13
CA PRO A 149 -15.50 -1.38 5.52
C PRO A 149 -16.34 -1.40 4.24
N LYS A 150 -16.81 -0.23 3.83
CA LYS A 150 -17.55 -0.07 2.57
C LYS A 150 -16.70 -0.54 1.39
N PRO A 151 -17.25 -1.32 0.44
CA PRO A 151 -16.52 -1.73 -0.76
C PRO A 151 -16.00 -0.53 -1.55
N VAL A 152 -14.78 -0.66 -2.07
CA VAL A 152 -14.19 0.32 -3.00
C VAL A 152 -14.78 0.07 -4.40
N ALA A 153 -15.16 1.14 -5.10
CA ALA A 153 -16.05 1.08 -6.28
C ALA A 153 -15.48 0.40 -7.55
N HIS A 154 -14.27 -0.14 -7.52
CA HIS A 154 -13.63 -0.75 -8.70
C HIS A 154 -13.98 -2.23 -8.81
N THR A 155 -15.07 -2.52 -9.52
CA THR A 155 -15.39 -3.88 -9.98
C THR A 155 -14.67 -4.16 -11.30
N PHE A 156 -13.88 -5.22 -11.34
CA PHE A 156 -13.22 -5.74 -12.53
C PHE A 156 -13.75 -7.15 -12.81
N ASP A 157 -14.01 -7.47 -14.07
CA ASP A 157 -14.43 -8.80 -14.53
C ASP A 157 -13.43 -9.32 -15.58
N PRO A 158 -12.69 -10.41 -15.33
CA PRO A 158 -12.70 -11.23 -14.11
C PRO A 158 -12.08 -10.54 -12.89
N GLU A 159 -12.39 -11.03 -11.69
CA GLU A 159 -11.83 -10.54 -10.42
C GLU A 159 -10.28 -10.57 -10.49
N PRO A 160 -9.59 -9.43 -10.32
CA PRO A 160 -8.15 -9.39 -10.49
C PRO A 160 -7.44 -10.23 -9.44
N VAL A 161 -6.57 -11.11 -9.92
CA VAL A 161 -5.74 -11.97 -9.07
C VAL A 161 -4.36 -11.36 -8.98
N GLY A 162 -3.87 -11.23 -7.75
CA GLY A 162 -2.51 -10.80 -7.48
C GLY A 162 -1.49 -11.90 -7.83
N HIS A 163 -0.31 -11.82 -7.25
CA HIS A 163 0.72 -12.85 -7.41
C HIS A 163 0.63 -13.98 -6.38
N ILE A 164 -0.50 -14.09 -5.66
CA ILE A 164 -0.71 -15.18 -4.71
C ILE A 164 -0.81 -16.49 -5.50
N PRO A 165 0.07 -17.49 -5.24
CA PRO A 165 -0.10 -18.81 -5.82
C PRO A 165 -1.47 -19.37 -5.44
N PRO A 166 -2.14 -20.15 -6.32
CA PRO A 166 -3.36 -20.84 -5.93
C PRO A 166 -3.10 -21.66 -4.66
N ALA A 167 -4.08 -21.66 -3.75
CA ALA A 167 -4.00 -22.52 -2.58
C ALA A 167 -3.75 -23.97 -3.04
N PRO A 168 -2.88 -24.74 -2.36
CA PRO A 168 -2.76 -26.16 -2.63
C PRO A 168 -4.16 -26.76 -2.62
N PRO A 169 -4.48 -27.70 -3.54
CA PRO A 169 -5.76 -28.39 -3.48
C PRO A 169 -5.92 -28.90 -2.06
N ALA A 170 -7.05 -28.57 -1.42
CA ALA A 170 -7.36 -29.08 -0.10
C ALA A 170 -7.22 -30.59 -0.18
N GLY A 171 -6.14 -31.12 0.41
CA GLY A 171 -5.88 -32.53 0.41
C GLY A 171 -7.16 -33.19 0.92
N HIS A 172 -7.67 -34.16 0.17
CA HIS A 172 -8.49 -35.20 0.75
C HIS A 172 -7.67 -35.74 1.93
N THR A 173 -7.93 -35.23 3.13
CA THR A 173 -7.64 -35.98 4.34
C THR A 173 -8.58 -37.17 4.27
N SER A 174 -8.17 -38.20 3.56
CA SER A 174 -8.76 -39.52 3.70
C SER A 174 -8.75 -39.83 5.18
N HIS A 175 -9.92 -40.20 5.71
CA HIS A 175 -10.16 -40.53 7.10
C HIS A 175 -9.26 -41.66 7.66
N THR A 176 -8.32 -42.18 6.87
CA THR A 176 -7.40 -43.27 7.20
C THR A 176 -6.12 -42.83 7.95
N ASP A 177 -5.67 -41.57 7.85
CA ASP A 177 -4.40 -41.15 8.49
C ASP A 177 -4.55 -40.71 9.96
N ARG A 178 -5.78 -40.63 10.49
CA ARG A 178 -6.01 -40.26 11.89
C ARG A 178 -5.75 -41.42 12.87
N ALA A 179 -5.60 -42.64 12.37
CA ALA A 179 -5.36 -43.82 13.21
C ALA A 179 -3.88 -43.99 13.63
N GLU A 180 -2.91 -43.47 12.87
CA GLU A 180 -1.48 -43.70 13.16
C GLU A 180 -0.81 -42.63 14.04
N ARG A 181 -1.50 -41.52 14.37
CA ARG A 181 -0.94 -40.45 15.24
C ARG A 181 -1.54 -40.41 16.65
N ALA A 182 -2.13 -41.51 17.11
CA ALA A 182 -2.66 -41.61 18.48
C ALA A 182 -1.62 -42.12 19.50
N ASP A 183 -0.49 -42.69 19.06
CA ASP A 183 0.43 -43.42 19.95
C ASP A 183 1.64 -42.63 20.50
N ASP A 184 1.80 -41.34 20.14
CA ASP A 184 3.00 -40.57 20.57
C ASP A 184 2.71 -39.46 21.60
N ALA A 185 1.61 -39.61 22.35
CA ALA A 185 1.30 -38.73 23.48
C ALA A 185 2.12 -39.11 24.72
N ARG A 186 3.39 -38.68 24.78
CA ARG A 186 4.12 -38.65 26.06
C ARG A 186 3.53 -37.56 26.97
N PRO A 187 3.25 -37.86 28.25
CA PRO A 187 2.73 -36.86 29.18
C PRO A 187 3.80 -35.81 29.50
N VAL A 188 3.45 -34.53 29.33
CA VAL A 188 4.29 -33.40 29.74
C VAL A 188 4.16 -33.23 31.25
N SER A 189 5.29 -33.33 31.96
CA SER A 189 5.38 -33.16 33.41
C SER A 189 5.06 -31.72 33.84
N PRO A 190 4.25 -31.50 34.90
CA PRO A 190 3.95 -30.17 35.42
C PRO A 190 5.02 -29.75 36.43
N ALA A 191 6.13 -29.20 35.96
CA ALA A 191 7.12 -28.57 36.84
C ALA A 191 7.90 -27.45 36.15
N ALA A 192 7.34 -26.24 36.15
CA ALA A 192 8.10 -25.01 36.24
C ALA A 192 7.16 -23.92 36.81
N ARG A 193 7.39 -23.59 38.08
CA ARG A 193 6.93 -22.36 38.73
C ARG A 193 7.88 -21.23 38.38
#